data_AF-F4R2X4-F1
#
_entry.id   AF-F4R2X4-F1
#
_cell.length_a   1.000
_cell.length_b   1.000
_cell.length_c   1.000
_cell.angle_alpha   90.00
_cell.angle_beta   90.00
_cell.angle_gamma   90.00
#
_symmetry.space_group_name_H-M   'P 1'
#
loop_
_entity.id
_entity.type
_entity.pdbx_description
1 polymer ?
#
loop_
_entity_poly.entity_id
_entity_poly.type
_entity_poly.pdbx_seq_one_letter_code
_entity_poly.pdbx_strand_id
1 'polypeptide(L)'
;CASITVRKEWRSMARADQKSYLSAVKCLMTKPSTLKPRSNLRLYDDFESVHDRSRPNVHWVAQFLPWHRHFIHLYEQALQSCGYNGGLPRWNWSLDAANMTASPVWS
;
A
#
# COMPACT_ATOMS: atom_id res chain seq x y z
N CYS A 1 -15.73 16.62 8.44
CA CYS A 1 -14.74 16.17 7.43
C CYS A 1 -14.89 17.02 6.19
N ALA A 2 -13.84 17.73 5.76
CA ALA A 2 -13.91 18.60 4.57
C ALA A 2 -13.70 17.84 3.25
N SER A 3 -13.12 16.64 3.28
CA SER A 3 -12.92 15.79 2.10
C SER A 3 -12.88 14.30 2.50
N ILE A 4 -13.43 13.43 1.65
CA ILE A 4 -13.45 11.97 1.83
C ILE A 4 -12.50 11.35 0.80
N THR A 5 -11.48 10.62 1.27
CA THR A 5 -10.56 9.89 0.39
C THR A 5 -11.26 8.64 -0.18
N VAL A 6 -11.34 8.56 -1.51
CA VAL A 6 -11.96 7.42 -2.22
C VAL A 6 -10.89 6.44 -2.69
N ARG A 7 -10.99 5.18 -2.25
CA ARG A 7 -10.14 4.07 -2.72
C ARG A 7 -10.73 3.42 -3.98
N LYS A 8 -10.14 3.75 -5.12
CA LYS A 8 -10.62 3.34 -6.45
C LYS A 8 -10.09 1.96 -6.85
N GLU A 9 -10.81 1.27 -7.73
CA GLU A 9 -10.28 0.06 -8.39
C GLU A 9 -9.21 0.49 -9.42
N TRP A 10 -8.12 -0.26 -9.55
CA TRP A 10 -6.95 0.12 -10.36
C TRP A 10 -7.27 0.59 -11.78
N ARG A 11 -8.17 -0.11 -12.50
CA ARG A 11 -8.59 0.23 -13.88
C ARG A 11 -9.42 1.50 -13.96
N SER A 12 -10.11 1.84 -12.87
CA SER A 12 -10.92 3.07 -12.78
C SER A 12 -10.11 4.32 -12.43
N MET A 13 -8.80 4.18 -12.18
CA MET A 13 -7.91 5.31 -11.92
C MET A 13 -7.45 5.97 -13.23
N ALA A 14 -7.29 7.29 -13.22
CA ALA A 14 -6.60 7.97 -14.31
C ALA A 14 -5.15 7.48 -14.40
N ARG A 15 -4.59 7.42 -15.61
CA ARG A 15 -3.18 7.00 -15.81
C ARG A 15 -2.19 7.86 -15.02
N ALA A 16 -2.48 9.15 -14.86
CA ALA A 16 -1.69 10.06 -14.03
C ALA A 16 -1.71 9.64 -12.54
N ASP A 17 -2.87 9.23 -12.02
CA ASP A 17 -3.01 8.76 -10.64
C ASP A 17 -2.28 7.43 -10.42
N GLN A 18 -2.37 6.50 -11.37
CA GLN A 18 -1.63 5.23 -11.33
C GLN A 18 -0.11 5.50 -11.29
N LYS A 19 0.38 6.38 -12.18
CA LYS A 19 1.79 6.78 -12.21
C LYS A 19 2.22 7.47 -10.92
N SER A 20 1.37 8.34 -10.37
CA SER A 20 1.62 9.04 -9.10
C SER A 20 1.75 8.05 -7.94
N TYR A 21 0.83 7.08 -7.84
CA TYR A 21 0.90 6.00 -6.86
C TYR A 21 2.22 5.22 -6.98
N LEU A 22 2.55 4.71 -8.17
CA LEU A 22 3.77 3.94 -8.39
C LEU A 22 5.05 4.76 -8.10
N SER A 23 5.04 6.05 -8.43
CA SER A 23 6.16 6.94 -8.12
C SER A 23 6.33 7.12 -6.62
N ALA A 24 5.24 7.24 -5.86
CA ALA A 24 5.28 7.32 -4.41
C ALA A 24 5.76 6.02 -3.75
N VAL A 25 5.33 4.85 -4.26
CA VAL A 25 5.86 3.54 -3.80
C VAL A 25 7.37 3.47 -3.99
N LYS A 26 7.86 3.84 -5.18
CA LYS A 26 9.32 3.88 -5.46
C LYS A 26 10.04 4.88 -4.55
N CYS A 27 9.44 6.03 -4.24
CA CYS A 27 9.99 6.98 -3.28
C CYS A 27 10.10 6.40 -1.86
N LEU A 28 9.17 5.57 -1.40
CA LEU A 28 9.32 4.88 -0.10
C LEU A 28 10.55 3.96 -0.07
N MET A 29 10.96 3.45 -1.24
CA MET A 29 12.19 2.66 -1.39
C MET A 29 13.48 3.50 -1.43
N THR A 30 13.39 4.82 -1.48
CA THR A 30 14.58 5.70 -1.41
C THR A 30 14.74 6.39 -0.06
N LYS A 31 13.68 6.41 0.76
CA LYS A 31 13.72 7.00 2.10
C LYS A 31 14.36 6.03 3.10
N PRO A 32 15.17 6.52 4.05
CA PRO A 32 15.72 5.68 5.10
C PRO A 32 14.59 5.14 6.00
N SER A 33 14.79 3.93 6.53
CA SER A 33 13.93 3.31 7.54
C SER A 33 13.77 4.22 8.76
N THR A 34 12.54 4.33 9.27
CA THR A 34 12.23 5.02 10.51
C THR A 34 12.45 4.13 11.74
N LEU A 35 12.30 2.82 11.58
CA LEU A 35 12.53 1.85 12.66
C LEU A 35 14.02 1.55 12.88
N LYS A 36 14.84 1.67 11.83
CA LYS A 36 16.30 1.47 11.86
C LYS A 36 17.04 2.54 11.04
N PRO A 37 17.06 3.82 11.47
CA PRO A 37 17.60 4.95 10.69
C PRO A 37 19.10 4.87 10.35
N ARG A 38 19.87 4.05 11.06
CA ARG A 38 21.32 3.85 10.84
C ARG A 38 21.65 2.60 10.03
N SER A 39 20.67 2.00 9.39
CA SER A 39 20.84 0.83 8.53
C SER A 39 20.65 1.21 7.06
N ASN A 40 20.98 0.30 6.14
CA ASN A 40 20.68 0.45 4.71
C ASN A 40 19.22 0.10 4.36
N LEU A 41 18.34 -0.04 5.37
CA LEU A 41 16.94 -0.35 5.14
C LEU A 41 16.15 0.90 4.78
N ARG A 42 15.10 0.67 4.00
CA ARG A 42 14.22 1.68 3.43
C ARG A 42 12.96 1.81 4.26
N LEU A 43 12.28 2.94 4.16
CA LEU A 43 10.97 3.12 4.78
C LEU A 43 9.95 2.06 4.29
N TYR A 44 10.06 1.63 3.02
CA TYR A 44 9.26 0.51 2.51
C TYR A 44 9.49 -0.78 3.30
N ASP A 45 10.73 -1.07 3.70
CA ASP A 45 11.11 -2.30 4.42
C ASP A 45 10.56 -2.31 5.86
N ASP A 46 10.23 -1.15 6.43
CA ASP A 46 9.59 -1.06 7.75
C ASP A 46 8.22 -1.74 7.75
N PHE A 47 7.43 -1.57 6.69
CA PHE A 47 6.11 -2.18 6.56
C PHE A 47 6.21 -3.71 6.49
N GLU A 48 7.13 -4.22 5.68
CA GLU A 48 7.42 -5.65 5.60
C GLU A 48 7.86 -6.21 6.96
N SER A 49 8.84 -5.57 7.60
CA SER A 49 9.38 -5.97 8.90
C SER A 49 8.30 -5.98 10.00
N VAL A 50 7.44 -4.96 10.05
CA VAL A 50 6.34 -4.91 11.02
C VAL A 50 5.32 -6.01 10.77
N HIS A 51 4.95 -6.25 9.51
CA HIS A 51 4.01 -7.29 9.14
C HIS A 51 4.55 -8.69 9.49
N ASP A 52 5.80 -8.99 9.13
CA ASP A 52 6.47 -10.26 9.42
C ASP A 52 6.54 -10.54 10.93
N ARG A 53 7.04 -9.56 11.71
CA ARG A 53 7.15 -9.67 13.17
C ARG A 53 5.80 -9.81 13.87
N SER A 54 4.75 -9.21 13.30
CA SER A 54 3.39 -9.25 13.87
C SER A 54 2.61 -10.48 13.46
N ARG A 55 3.07 -11.26 12.45
CA ARG A 55 2.36 -12.39 11.85
C ARG A 55 1.63 -13.31 12.83
N PRO A 56 2.26 -13.85 13.90
CA PRO A 56 1.60 -14.78 14.82
C PRO A 56 0.46 -14.13 15.64
N ASN A 57 0.46 -12.80 15.75
CA ASN A 57 -0.48 -12.04 16.56
C ASN A 57 -1.54 -11.31 15.72
N VAL A 58 -1.54 -11.45 14.40
CA VAL A 58 -2.46 -10.70 13.52
C VAL A 58 -3.22 -11.57 12.54
N HIS A 59 -2.82 -12.83 12.32
CA HIS A 59 -3.53 -13.79 11.48
C HIS A 59 -4.29 -14.81 12.33
N TRP A 60 -5.50 -15.21 11.89
CA TRP A 60 -6.36 -16.18 12.60
C TRP A 60 -6.82 -15.74 13.99
N VAL A 61 -6.95 -14.42 14.18
CA VAL A 61 -7.32 -13.77 15.43
C VAL A 61 -8.35 -12.66 15.18
N ALA A 62 -9.06 -12.23 16.22
CA ALA A 62 -10.14 -11.23 16.09
C ALA A 62 -9.68 -9.89 15.49
N GLN A 63 -8.43 -9.51 15.75
CA GLN A 63 -7.83 -8.28 15.26
C GLN A 63 -7.39 -8.33 13.80
N PHE A 64 -7.53 -9.47 13.08
CA PHE A 64 -7.05 -9.61 11.70
C PHE A 64 -7.52 -8.48 10.78
N LEU A 65 -8.83 -8.26 10.69
CA LEU A 65 -9.42 -7.22 9.83
C LEU A 65 -9.06 -5.79 10.28
N PRO A 66 -9.26 -5.39 11.55
CA PRO A 66 -8.91 -4.03 11.98
C PRO A 66 -7.41 -3.74 11.90
N TRP A 67 -6.54 -4.72 12.18
CA TRP A 67 -5.10 -4.56 12.09
C TRP A 67 -4.67 -4.29 10.64
N HIS A 68 -5.12 -5.11 9.68
CA HIS A 68 -4.78 -4.89 8.26
C HIS A 68 -5.36 -3.58 7.72
N ARG A 69 -6.57 -3.20 8.15
CA ARG A 69 -7.16 -1.89 7.81
C ARG A 69 -6.29 -0.73 8.29
N HIS A 70 -5.81 -0.79 9.52
CA HIS A 70 -4.94 0.22 10.08
C HIS A 70 -3.56 0.22 9.39
N PHE A 71 -3.00 -0.97 9.14
CA PHE A 71 -1.71 -1.15 8.46
C PHE A 71 -1.68 -0.48 7.09
N ILE A 72 -2.69 -0.73 6.24
CA ILE A 72 -2.78 -0.06 4.94
C ILE A 72 -3.11 1.43 5.06
N HIS A 73 -3.77 1.88 6.13
CA HIS A 73 -3.98 3.32 6.37
C HIS A 73 -2.65 4.04 6.70
N LEU A 74 -1.80 3.44 7.54
CA LEU A 74 -0.46 3.97 7.80
C LEU A 74 0.39 3.97 6.52
N TYR A 75 0.24 2.95 5.67
CA TYR A 75 0.91 2.91 4.37
C TYR A 75 0.43 4.03 3.44
N GLU A 76 -0.88 4.29 3.38
CA GLU A 76 -1.47 5.43 2.65
C GLU A 76 -0.91 6.77 3.15
N GLN A 77 -0.74 6.96 4.46
CA GLN A 77 -0.12 8.15 5.04
C GLN A 77 1.38 8.25 4.69
N ALA A 78 2.11 7.14 4.69
CA ALA A 78 3.50 7.14 4.26
C ALA A 78 3.64 7.59 2.80
N LEU A 79 2.75 7.16 1.92
CA LEU A 79 2.72 7.59 0.51
C LEU A 79 2.48 9.10 0.36
N GLN A 80 1.73 9.74 1.25
CA GLN A 80 1.55 11.20 1.26
C GLN A 80 2.88 11.94 1.48
N SER A 81 3.78 11.37 2.30
CA SER A 81 5.13 11.92 2.47
C SER A 81 5.96 11.86 1.18
N CYS A 82 5.53 11.07 0.19
CA CYS A 82 6.10 10.96 -1.15
C CYS A 82 5.23 11.65 -2.22
N GLY A 83 4.32 12.55 -1.81
CA GLY A 83 3.52 13.39 -2.70
C GLY A 83 2.27 12.72 -3.29
N TYR A 84 1.90 11.52 -2.83
CA TYR A 84 0.65 10.87 -3.27
C TYR A 84 -0.54 11.31 -2.41
N ASN A 85 -1.48 12.04 -3.01
CA ASN A 85 -2.68 12.54 -2.34
C ASN A 85 -3.96 11.73 -2.68
N GLY A 86 -3.83 10.64 -3.45
CA GLY A 86 -4.94 9.76 -3.78
C GLY A 86 -5.25 8.74 -2.68
N GLY A 87 -6.37 8.04 -2.80
CA GLY A 87 -6.64 6.86 -1.97
C GLY A 87 -5.90 5.62 -2.48
N LEU A 88 -5.60 4.66 -1.60
CA LEU A 88 -4.98 3.41 -2.02
C LEU A 88 -5.77 2.70 -3.13
N PRO A 89 -5.09 2.22 -4.19
CA PRO A 89 -5.74 1.43 -5.23
C PRO A 89 -6.22 0.09 -4.68
N ARG A 90 -7.32 -0.41 -5.23
CA ARG A 90 -7.81 -1.76 -4.99
C ARG A 90 -7.65 -2.60 -6.25
N TRP A 91 -7.23 -3.84 -6.09
CA TRP A 91 -7.35 -4.84 -7.14
C TRP A 91 -8.67 -5.60 -6.97
N ASN A 92 -9.58 -5.45 -7.94
CA ASN A 92 -10.77 -6.28 -8.00
C ASN A 92 -10.44 -7.59 -8.74
N TRP A 93 -10.02 -8.60 -7.97
CA TRP A 93 -9.56 -9.89 -8.46
C TRP A 93 -10.62 -10.67 -9.25
N SER A 94 -11.91 -10.41 -9.03
CA SER A 94 -12.98 -11.12 -9.77
C SER A 94 -12.99 -10.82 -11.27
N LEU A 95 -12.48 -9.66 -11.68
CA LEU A 95 -12.32 -9.29 -13.10
C LEU A 95 -11.20 -10.06 -13.79
N ASP A 96 -10.29 -10.65 -13.02
CA ASP A 96 -9.07 -11.32 -13.50
C ASP A 96 -9.08 -12.83 -13.25
N ALA A 97 -10.12 -13.35 -12.59
CA ALA A 97 -10.14 -14.73 -12.11
C ALA A 97 -9.99 -15.77 -13.23
N ALA A 98 -10.47 -15.47 -14.44
CA ALA A 98 -10.35 -16.35 -15.61
C ALA A 98 -8.97 -16.27 -16.30
N ASN A 99 -8.28 -15.13 -16.20
CA ASN A 99 -6.97 -14.93 -16.82
C ASN A 99 -6.18 -13.85 -16.05
N MET A 100 -5.45 -14.29 -15.03
CA MET A 100 -4.72 -13.38 -14.14
C MET A 100 -3.60 -12.61 -14.84
N THR A 101 -2.92 -13.22 -15.83
CA THR A 101 -1.81 -12.57 -16.54
C THR A 101 -2.27 -11.44 -17.46
N ALA A 102 -3.58 -11.38 -17.78
CA ALA A 102 -4.17 -10.26 -18.50
C ALA A 102 -4.51 -9.06 -17.59
N SER A 103 -4.34 -9.17 -16.27
CA SER A 103 -4.63 -8.07 -15.35
C SER A 103 -3.65 -6.91 -15.55
N PRO A 104 -4.13 -5.65 -15.59
CA PRO A 104 -3.26 -4.48 -15.64
C PRO A 104 -2.50 -4.22 -14.33
N VAL A 105 -2.71 -5.04 -13.29
CA VAL A 105 -1.89 -5.04 -12.06
C VAL A 105 -0.56 -5.77 -12.30
N TRP A 106 -0.52 -6.73 -13.22
CA TRP A 106 0.63 -7.61 -13.48
C TRP A 106 1.28 -7.37 -14.86
N SER A 107 0.75 -6.43 -15.65
CA SER A 107 1.20 -6.10 -17.02
C SER A 107 2.30 -5.05 -17.09
#